data_AF-A0A2H6AA17-F1
#
_entry.id   AF-A0A2H6AA17-F1
#
_cell.length_a   1.000
_cell.length_b   1.000
_cell.length_c   1.000
_cell.angle_alpha   90.00
_cell.angle_beta   90.00
_cell.angle_gamma   90.00
#
_symmetry.space_group_name_H-M   'P 1'
#
loop_
_entity.id
_entity.type
_entity.pdbx_description
1 polymer ?
#
loop_
_entity_poly.entity_id
_entity_poly.type
_entity_poly.pdbx_seq_one_letter_code
_entity_poly.pdbx_strand_id
1 'polypeptide(L)'
;MIQIHQIDFKLKKKKRIGRGGKRGNYSGRGIKGQKARAGARIRPALRDVILKFPKLRGSGNKKIEKKLITINIEAIDKNFQAGESVNQETLRRVIKIPKSWKSFRVKILGKGKLTKSLIFSKDFLFSAKALEEIKKSGSEIK
;
A
#
# COMPACT_ATOMS: atom_id res chain seq x y z
N MET A 1 25.99 -10.54 -29.12
CA MET A 1 25.98 -11.41 -27.92
C MET A 1 26.82 -10.72 -26.87
N ILE A 2 26.25 -10.34 -25.71
CA ILE A 2 27.01 -9.65 -24.67
C ILE A 2 28.01 -10.63 -24.06
N GLN A 3 29.27 -10.22 -23.98
CA GLN A 3 30.34 -11.00 -23.36
C GLN A 3 30.45 -10.65 -21.87
N ILE A 4 30.91 -11.59 -21.05
CA ILE A 4 30.94 -11.46 -19.57
C ILE A 4 31.69 -10.19 -19.12
N HIS A 5 32.76 -9.79 -19.82
CA HIS A 5 33.56 -8.61 -19.49
C HIS A 5 32.88 -7.26 -19.79
N GLN A 6 31.75 -7.27 -20.50
CA GLN A 6 30.96 -6.07 -20.82
C GLN A 6 29.86 -5.82 -19.79
N ILE A 7 29.69 -6.72 -18.81
CA ILE A 7 28.69 -6.59 -17.75
C ILE A 7 29.27 -5.74 -16.61
N ASP A 8 28.78 -4.51 -16.45
CA ASP A 8 29.12 -3.63 -15.32
C ASP A 8 28.02 -3.66 -14.24
N PHE A 9 28.43 -3.83 -12.98
CA PHE A 9 27.53 -3.82 -11.83
C PHE A 9 27.78 -2.58 -10.97
N LYS A 10 26.82 -1.66 -10.93
CA LYS A 10 26.86 -0.48 -10.06
C LYS A 10 26.58 -0.85 -8.59
N LEU A 11 27.56 -1.45 -7.93
CA LEU A 11 27.52 -1.77 -6.51
C LEU A 11 28.19 -0.68 -5.67
N LYS A 12 27.48 -0.17 -4.66
CA LYS A 12 28.04 0.78 -3.71
C LYS A 12 29.05 0.08 -2.79
N LYS A 13 30.32 0.48 -2.85
CA LYS A 13 31.38 -0.07 -1.97
C LYS A 13 31.04 0.20 -0.50
N LYS A 14 31.15 -0.82 0.36
CA LYS A 14 30.96 -0.70 1.81
C LYS A 14 32.10 0.15 2.41
N LYS A 15 31.77 1.02 3.36
CA LYS A 15 32.78 1.78 4.11
C LYS A 15 33.46 0.85 5.10
N ARG A 16 34.79 0.70 5.00
CA ARG A 16 35.60 0.01 6.02
C ARG A 16 35.84 0.97 7.19
N ILE A 17 35.34 0.61 8.37
CA ILE A 17 35.42 1.43 9.58
C ILE A 17 36.72 1.07 10.34
N GLY A 18 37.38 2.05 10.96
CA GLY A 18 38.59 1.81 11.77
C GLY A 18 39.87 1.54 10.95
N ARG A 19 39.95 2.09 9.73
CA ARG A 19 41.10 1.93 8.80
C ARG A 19 41.51 3.29 8.20
N GLY A 20 41.74 4.30 9.05
CA GLY A 20 42.07 5.67 8.63
C GLY A 20 40.91 6.41 7.93
N GLY A 21 41.07 7.72 7.68
CA GLY A 21 40.08 8.56 6.98
C GLY A 21 38.84 8.97 7.81
N LYS A 22 37.71 9.28 7.14
CA LYS A 22 36.49 9.89 7.74
C LYS A 22 35.85 9.12 8.91
N ARG A 23 36.12 7.81 9.07
CA ARG A 23 35.72 6.98 10.22
C ARG A 23 36.91 6.16 10.74
N GLY A 24 38.01 6.85 11.01
CA GLY A 24 39.26 6.30 11.54
C GLY A 24 39.20 6.03 13.05
N ASN A 25 40.03 6.73 13.83
CA ASN A 25 40.36 6.44 15.23
C ASN A 25 39.15 6.05 16.12
N TYR A 26 38.11 6.89 16.14
CA TYR A 26 36.91 6.62 16.96
C TYR A 26 35.77 5.95 16.20
N SER A 27 35.97 5.57 14.94
CA SER A 27 34.96 4.89 14.11
C SER A 27 33.61 5.65 13.98
N GLY A 28 33.58 6.94 14.32
CA GLY A 28 32.36 7.77 14.39
C GLY A 28 31.54 7.62 15.69
N ARG A 29 32.08 6.99 16.73
CA ARG A 29 31.39 6.73 18.02
C ARG A 29 31.74 7.75 19.12
N GLY A 30 32.74 8.61 18.90
CA GLY A 30 33.28 9.52 19.92
C GLY A 30 34.32 8.84 20.84
N ILE A 31 34.75 9.56 21.88
CA ILE A 31 35.90 9.16 22.73
C ILE A 31 35.50 8.12 23.78
N LYS A 32 34.65 8.50 24.74
CA LYS A 32 34.21 7.69 25.88
C LYS A 32 32.70 7.83 26.06
N GLY A 33 32.12 7.00 26.92
CA GLY A 33 30.69 7.00 27.25
C GLY A 33 29.98 5.74 26.80
N GLN A 34 28.75 5.57 27.27
CA GLN A 34 27.98 4.33 27.06
C GLN A 34 27.87 3.99 25.56
N LYS A 35 27.47 4.94 24.71
CA LYS A 35 27.30 4.72 23.25
C LYS A 35 28.59 4.32 22.51
N ALA A 36 29.76 4.66 23.06
CA ALA A 36 31.04 4.30 22.45
C ALA A 36 31.42 2.84 22.68
N ARG A 37 30.94 2.20 23.76
CA ARG A 37 31.27 0.82 24.13
C ARG A 37 30.61 -0.22 23.21
N ALA A 38 31.21 -1.40 23.14
CA ALA A 38 30.66 -2.55 22.43
C ALA A 38 29.36 -3.02 23.13
N GLY A 39 28.37 -3.45 22.34
CA GLY A 39 27.09 -3.93 22.87
C GLY A 39 26.16 -2.87 23.48
N ALA A 40 26.60 -1.60 23.55
CA ALA A 40 25.78 -0.55 24.14
C ALA A 40 24.54 -0.24 23.30
N ARG A 41 23.37 -0.56 23.85
CA ARG A 41 22.06 -0.27 23.26
C ARG A 41 21.22 0.48 24.28
N ILE A 42 21.15 1.80 24.13
CA ILE A 42 20.23 2.62 24.94
C ILE A 42 18.82 2.33 24.45
N ARG A 43 17.91 2.04 25.38
CA ARG A 43 16.50 1.85 25.09
C ARG A 43 15.93 3.13 24.45
N PRO A 44 15.19 3.02 23.33
CA PRO A 44 14.58 4.21 22.71
C PRO A 44 13.59 4.90 23.66
N ALA A 45 13.76 6.22 23.87
CA ALA A 45 12.90 7.05 24.72
C ALA A 45 11.43 7.03 24.29
N LEU A 46 11.16 6.76 23.00
CA LEU A 46 9.82 6.57 22.46
C LEU A 46 8.99 5.57 23.27
N ARG A 47 9.63 4.55 23.86
CA ARG A 47 8.91 3.53 24.61
C ARG A 47 8.32 4.06 25.91
N ASP A 48 8.94 5.06 26.52
CA ASP A 48 8.44 5.68 27.76
C ASP A 48 7.34 6.70 27.41
N VAL A 49 7.42 7.34 26.25
CA VAL A 49 6.35 8.17 25.68
C VAL A 49 5.10 7.32 25.40
N ILE A 50 5.26 6.15 24.78
CA ILE A 50 4.14 5.23 24.47
C ILE A 50 3.43 4.77 25.76
N LEU A 51 4.18 4.53 26.84
CA LEU A 51 3.61 4.08 28.12
C LEU A 51 2.82 5.17 28.87
N LYS A 52 3.10 6.45 28.62
CA LYS A 52 2.36 7.57 29.22
C LYS A 52 0.95 7.70 28.65
N PHE A 53 0.74 7.31 27.39
CA PHE A 53 -0.56 7.42 26.76
C PHE A 53 -1.41 6.17 27.02
N PRO A 54 -2.73 6.32 27.23
CA PRO A 54 -3.62 5.17 27.30
C PRO A 54 -3.58 4.39 25.98
N LYS A 55 -3.81 3.09 26.05
CA LYS A 55 -3.94 2.26 24.84
C LYS A 55 -5.12 2.74 24.01
N LEU A 56 -5.01 2.63 22.70
CA LEU A 56 -6.13 2.93 21.80
C LEU A 56 -7.32 2.03 22.10
N ARG A 57 -8.54 2.59 22.00
CA ARG A 57 -9.79 1.85 22.19
C ARG A 57 -9.81 0.64 21.24
N GLY A 58 -10.18 -0.52 21.78
CA GLY A 58 -10.20 -1.79 21.04
C GLY A 58 -8.84 -2.49 20.91
N SER A 59 -7.81 -2.03 21.63
CA SER A 59 -6.53 -2.74 21.73
C SER A 59 -6.73 -4.16 22.29
N GLY A 60 -6.45 -5.18 21.47
CA GLY A 60 -6.64 -6.60 21.83
C GLY A 60 -7.88 -7.24 21.19
N ASN A 61 -8.81 -6.43 20.66
CA ASN A 61 -9.98 -6.95 19.96
C ASN A 61 -9.60 -7.43 18.56
N LYS A 62 -9.92 -8.68 18.24
CA LYS A 62 -9.77 -9.20 16.87
C LYS A 62 -10.80 -8.51 15.98
N LYS A 63 -10.36 -7.93 14.86
CA LYS A 63 -11.28 -7.40 13.84
C LYS A 63 -11.96 -8.58 13.15
N ILE A 64 -13.27 -8.67 13.29
CA ILE A 64 -14.12 -9.70 12.64
C ILE A 64 -14.49 -9.28 11.21
N GLU A 65 -14.35 -7.99 10.89
CA GLU A 65 -14.73 -7.43 9.60
C GLU A 65 -13.87 -7.97 8.45
N LYS A 66 -14.56 -8.40 7.37
CA LYS A 66 -13.92 -8.76 6.11
C LYS A 66 -13.34 -7.48 5.50
N LYS A 67 -12.04 -7.50 5.19
CA LYS A 67 -11.37 -6.43 4.47
C LYS A 67 -12.04 -6.23 3.10
N LEU A 68 -12.45 -5.01 2.84
CA LEU A 68 -13.10 -4.59 1.60
C LEU A 68 -12.14 -3.71 0.80
N ILE A 69 -12.25 -3.76 -0.51
CA ILE A 69 -11.55 -2.85 -1.40
C ILE A 69 -12.56 -1.87 -1.97
N THR A 70 -12.35 -0.60 -1.69
CA THR A 70 -13.24 0.47 -2.16
C THR A 70 -12.73 1.04 -3.47
N ILE A 71 -13.61 1.10 -4.47
CA ILE A 71 -13.34 1.69 -5.78
C ILE A 71 -14.39 2.76 -6.04
N ASN A 72 -13.96 3.95 -6.49
CA ASN A 72 -14.86 5.03 -6.86
C ASN A 72 -15.31 4.90 -8.32
N ILE A 73 -16.54 5.31 -8.61
CA ILE A 73 -17.10 5.35 -9.96
C ILE A 73 -16.22 6.14 -10.94
N GLU A 74 -15.61 7.25 -10.51
CA GLU A 74 -14.71 8.04 -11.36
C GLU A 74 -13.55 7.21 -11.95
N ALA A 75 -12.99 6.30 -11.16
CA ALA A 75 -11.89 5.44 -11.61
C ALA A 75 -12.37 4.39 -12.61
N ILE A 76 -13.64 4.00 -12.54
CA ILE A 76 -14.26 3.05 -13.47
C ILE A 76 -14.57 3.77 -14.79
N ASP A 77 -15.16 4.97 -14.74
CA ASP A 77 -15.50 5.76 -15.93
C ASP A 77 -14.26 6.12 -16.78
N LYS A 78 -13.11 6.43 -16.15
CA LYS A 78 -11.86 6.71 -16.87
C LYS A 78 -11.26 5.49 -17.57
N ASN A 79 -11.47 4.31 -17.00
CA ASN A 79 -10.70 3.12 -17.33
C ASN A 79 -11.46 2.15 -18.24
N PHE A 80 -12.79 2.19 -18.23
CA PHE A 80 -13.65 1.32 -19.03
C PHE A 80 -14.25 2.06 -20.23
N GLN A 81 -14.54 1.31 -21.30
CA GLN A 81 -15.30 1.79 -22.45
C GLN A 81 -16.79 1.47 -22.30
N ALA A 82 -17.66 2.20 -23.02
CA ALA A 82 -19.10 1.98 -22.95
C ALA A 82 -19.46 0.55 -23.38
N GLY A 83 -20.35 -0.10 -22.62
CA GLY A 83 -20.77 -1.50 -22.84
C GLY A 83 -19.86 -2.57 -22.26
N GLU A 84 -18.71 -2.21 -21.68
CA GLU A 84 -17.81 -3.20 -21.08
C GLU A 84 -18.36 -3.79 -19.77
N SER A 85 -17.98 -5.05 -19.51
CA SER A 85 -18.31 -5.73 -18.27
C SER A 85 -17.30 -5.43 -17.18
N VAL A 86 -17.80 -4.83 -16.09
CA VAL A 86 -17.07 -4.58 -14.86
C VAL A 86 -17.22 -5.83 -13.98
N ASN A 87 -16.22 -6.69 -14.05
CA ASN A 87 -16.09 -7.94 -13.30
C ASN A 87 -14.81 -7.89 -12.45
N GLN A 88 -14.64 -8.81 -11.49
CA GLN A 88 -13.42 -8.84 -10.66
C GLN A 88 -12.13 -8.98 -11.50
N GLU A 89 -12.20 -9.73 -12.59
CA GLU A 89 -11.05 -9.92 -13.49
C GLU A 89 -10.73 -8.69 -14.32
N THR A 90 -11.75 -8.02 -14.87
CA THR A 90 -11.57 -6.83 -15.71
C THR A 90 -11.09 -5.65 -14.85
N LEU A 91 -11.68 -5.45 -13.65
CA LEU A 91 -11.18 -4.47 -12.69
C LEU A 91 -9.71 -4.71 -12.35
N ARG A 92 -9.31 -5.95 -12.11
CA ARG A 92 -7.92 -6.29 -11.79
C ARG A 92 -6.95 -5.91 -12.91
N ARG A 93 -7.31 -6.20 -14.17
CA ARG A 93 -6.47 -5.89 -15.34
C ARG A 93 -6.31 -4.38 -15.51
N VAL A 94 -7.41 -3.64 -15.39
CA VAL A 94 -7.43 -2.22 -15.78
C VAL A 94 -7.04 -1.28 -14.63
N ILE A 95 -7.46 -1.57 -13.39
CA ILE A 95 -7.19 -0.71 -12.21
C ILE A 95 -5.94 -1.17 -11.43
N LYS A 96 -5.27 -2.25 -11.87
CA LYS A 96 -4.00 -2.77 -11.31
C LYS A 96 -4.05 -3.05 -9.80
N ILE A 97 -5.09 -3.73 -9.34
CA ILE A 97 -5.21 -3.99 -7.90
C ILE A 97 -4.32 -5.18 -7.46
N PRO A 98 -3.72 -5.19 -6.24
CA PRO A 98 -2.79 -6.24 -5.81
C PRO A 98 -3.34 -7.66 -5.89
N LYS A 99 -2.45 -8.64 -6.16
CA LYS A 99 -2.79 -10.09 -6.25
C LYS A 99 -3.49 -10.65 -4.99
N SER A 100 -3.27 -10.04 -3.82
CA SER A 100 -3.95 -10.40 -2.56
C SER A 100 -5.46 -10.11 -2.56
N TRP A 101 -5.99 -9.49 -3.63
CA TRP A 101 -7.40 -9.18 -3.84
C TRP A 101 -8.35 -10.38 -3.73
N LYS A 102 -7.94 -11.60 -4.09
CA LYS A 102 -8.87 -12.76 -4.13
C LYS A 102 -9.61 -13.00 -2.82
N SER A 103 -9.03 -12.59 -1.69
CA SER A 103 -9.63 -12.74 -0.37
C SER A 103 -10.54 -11.57 0.04
N PHE A 104 -10.65 -10.51 -0.77
CA PHE A 104 -11.35 -9.28 -0.44
C PHE A 104 -12.57 -9.05 -1.34
N ARG A 105 -13.67 -8.58 -0.74
CA ARG A 105 -14.85 -8.14 -1.48
C ARG A 105 -14.65 -6.72 -1.98
N VAL A 106 -15.19 -6.41 -3.14
CA VAL A 106 -15.12 -5.07 -3.73
C VAL A 106 -16.37 -4.29 -3.38
N LYS A 107 -16.19 -3.02 -3.00
CA LYS A 107 -17.27 -2.08 -2.77
C LYS A 107 -17.14 -0.87 -3.70
N ILE A 108 -18.16 -0.59 -4.49
CA ILE A 108 -18.22 0.55 -5.41
C ILE A 108 -18.85 1.75 -4.69
N LEU A 109 -18.12 2.86 -4.71
CA LEU A 109 -18.46 4.13 -4.04
C LEU A 109 -18.84 5.20 -5.06
N GLY A 110 -19.86 5.99 -4.73
CA GLY A 110 -20.45 7.01 -5.62
C GLY A 110 -19.71 8.34 -5.70
N LYS A 111 -18.37 8.35 -5.65
CA LYS A 111 -17.58 9.57 -5.85
C LYS A 111 -17.26 9.73 -7.34
N GLY A 112 -17.69 10.85 -7.93
CA GLY A 112 -17.57 11.15 -9.36
C GLY A 112 -18.91 11.05 -10.10
N LYS A 113 -18.87 11.17 -11.42
CA LYS A 113 -20.00 10.95 -12.33
C LYS A 113 -19.71 9.73 -13.19
N LEU A 114 -20.75 8.97 -13.53
CA LEU A 114 -20.68 7.90 -14.51
C LEU A 114 -21.31 8.40 -15.81
N THR A 115 -20.50 8.56 -16.85
CA THR A 115 -20.98 9.05 -18.17
C THR A 115 -21.26 7.90 -19.12
N LYS A 116 -20.55 6.79 -18.95
CA LYS A 116 -20.64 5.61 -19.80
C LYS A 116 -21.63 4.60 -19.22
N SER A 117 -22.47 4.00 -20.07
CA SER A 117 -23.26 2.83 -19.69
C SER A 117 -22.33 1.61 -19.62
N LEU A 118 -22.33 0.91 -18.48
CA LEU A 118 -21.49 -0.25 -18.20
C LEU A 118 -22.32 -1.39 -17.62
N ILE A 119 -21.80 -2.61 -17.69
CA ILE A 119 -22.44 -3.81 -17.10
C ILE A 119 -21.68 -4.18 -15.83
N PHE A 120 -22.28 -3.99 -14.66
CA PHE A 120 -21.64 -4.30 -13.38
C PHE A 120 -22.01 -5.69 -12.88
N SER A 121 -21.02 -6.44 -12.36
CA SER A 121 -21.26 -7.72 -11.71
C SER A 121 -22.00 -7.58 -10.36
N LYS A 122 -22.97 -8.47 -10.10
CA LYS A 122 -23.74 -8.58 -8.85
C LYS A 122 -22.90 -8.96 -7.62
N ASP A 123 -21.70 -9.49 -7.84
CA ASP A 123 -20.77 -9.87 -6.76
C ASP A 123 -20.21 -8.66 -5.99
N PHE A 124 -20.45 -7.44 -6.48
CA PHE A 124 -20.00 -6.21 -5.85
C PHE A 124 -20.99 -5.67 -4.82
N LEU A 125 -20.43 -5.01 -3.81
CA LEU A 125 -21.20 -4.22 -2.87
C LEU A 125 -21.30 -2.79 -3.39
N PHE A 126 -22.48 -2.19 -3.35
CA PHE A 126 -22.68 -0.82 -3.83
C PHE A 126 -23.06 0.11 -2.66
N SER A 127 -22.53 1.33 -2.67
CA SER A 127 -23.06 2.40 -1.82
C SER A 127 -24.38 2.94 -2.39
N ALA A 128 -25.24 3.53 -1.55
CA ALA A 128 -26.52 4.10 -2.01
C ALA A 128 -26.33 5.11 -3.16
N LYS A 129 -25.38 6.04 -2.99
CA LYS A 129 -25.02 7.01 -4.03
C LYS A 129 -24.49 6.37 -5.31
N ALA A 130 -23.76 5.25 -5.20
CA ALA A 130 -23.30 4.53 -6.39
C ALA A 130 -24.46 3.92 -7.17
N LEU A 131 -25.45 3.35 -6.48
CA LEU A 131 -26.64 2.79 -7.13
C LEU A 131 -27.45 3.85 -7.88
N GLU A 132 -27.57 5.05 -7.31
CA GLU A 132 -28.25 6.17 -7.98
C GLU A 132 -27.54 6.58 -9.28
N GLU A 133 -26.21 6.73 -9.26
CA GLU A 133 -25.44 7.11 -10.45
C GLU A 133 -25.41 5.98 -11.51
N ILE A 134 -25.37 4.72 -11.10
CA ILE A 134 -25.48 3.56 -12.01
C ILE A 134 -26.85 3.55 -12.69
N LYS A 135 -27.93 3.80 -11.94
CA LYS A 135 -29.29 3.90 -12.51
C LYS A 135 -29.43 5.08 -13.47
N LYS A 136 -28.89 6.25 -13.13
CA LYS A 136 -28.94 7.46 -13.99
C LYS A 136 -28.20 7.28 -15.32
N SER A 137 -27.07 6.58 -15.29
CA SER A 137 -26.25 6.32 -16.49
C SER A 137 -26.81 5.23 -17.41
N GLY A 138 -27.93 4.58 -17.04
CA GLY A 138 -28.49 3.46 -17.79
C GLY A 138 -27.55 2.24 -17.78
N SER A 139 -26.77 2.08 -16.72
CA SER A 139 -25.88 0.93 -16.53
C SER A 139 -26.64 -0.24 -15.92
N GLU A 140 -26.37 -1.45 -16.39
CA GLU A 140 -27.03 -2.67 -15.90
C GLU A 140 -26.22 -3.33 -14.79
N ILE A 141 -26.92 -3.95 -13.82
CA ILE A 141 -26.30 -4.79 -12.79
C ILE A 141 -26.70 -6.24 -13.08
N LYS A 142 -25.72 -7.09 -13.42
CA LYS A 142 -25.89 -8.51 -13.76
C LYS A 142 -25.17 -9.41 -12.79
#